data_AF-A0A1G2Y4R3-F1
#
_entry.id   AF-A0A1G2Y4R3-F1
#
_cell.length_a   1.000
_cell.length_b   1.000
_cell.length_c   1.000
_cell.angle_alpha   90.00
_cell.angle_beta   90.00
_cell.angle_gamma   90.00
#
_symmetry.space_group_name_H-M   'P 1'
#
loop_
_entity.id
_entity.type
_entity.pdbx_description
1 polymer ?
#
loop_
_entity_poly.entity_id
_entity_poly.type
_entity_poly.pdbx_seq_one_letter_code
_entity_poly.pdbx_strand_id
1 'polypeptide(L)'
;MNPRERVLAILNGEKPDRIPVDLWYTGEIADDLKKHFHVNSDLELYKSMQLDKIVWVMAGYDFKSTDTNRTVWGVPLKRITSGKAVYDEFGEPPLKNYNIDSLDEYPFWPKAENYDYDKARQWAQQAYPNYVTIGPWISFFEVYCQMRGLQQGLMDLVLEPDLANSILDRIEECQTRMLETFLKALGDSIDIVFVSDDMGTQENLLISPDIWEKFFKARLARWCDLIHSYGKKVFYHSDGAVEPLISGLIDCGIDILNPIQRICKGMDTKLLKSKYGDKIVFHGAVENQSILPFGSPEDVAKETKYCLDTLASDGRGYIACSCHNIQAGTPVENIIALAKAVCYYNRSTTKSLNSC
;
A
#
# COMPACT_ATOMS: atom_id res chain seq x y z
N MET A 1 3.50 14.51 20.67
CA MET A 1 4.24 13.63 19.74
C MET A 1 4.38 14.34 18.40
N ASN A 2 5.45 14.10 17.65
CA ASN A 2 5.59 14.52 16.25
C ASN A 2 4.86 13.54 15.30
N PRO A 3 4.70 13.84 13.99
CA PRO A 3 4.02 12.96 13.03
C PRO A 3 4.52 11.51 13.06
N ARG A 4 5.83 11.30 12.94
CA ARG A 4 6.48 9.99 13.02
C ARG A 4 6.18 9.25 14.32
N GLU A 5 6.35 9.90 15.47
CA GLU A 5 6.11 9.30 16.79
C GLU A 5 4.67 8.79 16.91
N ARG A 6 3.67 9.49 16.35
CA ARG A 6 2.27 9.05 16.37
C ARG A 6 2.04 7.79 15.54
N VAL A 7 2.60 7.75 14.33
CA VAL A 7 2.49 6.56 13.48
C VAL A 7 3.20 5.38 14.15
N LEU A 8 4.43 5.56 14.64
CA LEU A 8 5.17 4.50 15.34
C LEU A 8 4.43 4.00 16.59
N ALA A 9 3.77 4.86 17.35
CA ALA A 9 2.96 4.43 18.48
C ALA A 9 1.83 3.49 18.04
N ILE A 10 1.11 3.81 16.96
CA ILE A 10 0.10 2.89 16.40
C ILE A 10 0.73 1.55 15.97
N LEU A 11 1.89 1.59 15.30
CA LEU A 11 2.59 0.38 14.84
C LEU A 11 3.11 -0.50 15.99
N ASN A 12 3.34 0.10 17.15
CA ASN A 12 3.77 -0.59 18.37
C ASN A 12 2.59 -0.98 19.29
N GLY A 13 1.34 -0.77 18.83
CA GLY A 13 0.14 -1.09 19.61
C GLY A 13 -0.15 -0.11 20.76
N GLU A 14 0.54 1.03 20.79
CA GLU A 14 0.40 2.08 21.79
C GLU A 14 -0.69 3.09 21.39
N LYS A 15 -1.11 3.91 22.36
CA LYS A 15 -2.04 5.02 22.11
C LYS A 15 -1.25 6.30 21.81
N PRO A 16 -1.40 6.89 20.60
CA PRO A 16 -0.80 8.18 20.32
C PRO A 16 -1.55 9.33 21.02
N ASP A 17 -0.97 10.53 21.00
CA ASP A 17 -1.63 11.76 21.49
C ASP A 17 -2.86 12.15 20.65
N ARG A 18 -2.93 11.67 19.41
CA ARG A 18 -4.08 11.72 18.52
C ARG A 18 -3.99 10.65 17.45
N ILE A 19 -5.12 10.17 16.92
CA ILE A 19 -5.14 9.24 15.78
C ILE A 19 -4.41 9.88 14.58
N PRO A 20 -3.45 9.17 13.95
CA PRO A 20 -2.72 9.69 12.82
C PRO A 20 -3.57 9.70 11.54
N VAL A 21 -3.26 10.64 10.65
CA VAL A 21 -3.86 10.77 9.32
C VAL A 21 -2.79 10.68 8.23
N ASP A 22 -2.99 9.75 7.30
CA ASP A 22 -2.27 9.66 6.03
C ASP A 22 -3.21 10.04 4.87
N LEU A 23 -2.64 10.30 3.69
CA LEU A 23 -3.38 10.47 2.44
C LEU A 23 -2.58 9.87 1.28
N TRP A 24 -3.30 9.18 0.40
CA TRP A 24 -2.78 8.64 -0.85
C TRP A 24 -3.49 9.34 -2.00
N TYR A 25 -2.75 9.84 -2.98
CA TYR A 25 -3.32 10.65 -4.05
C TYR A 25 -2.45 10.63 -5.29
N THR A 26 -3.06 10.86 -6.44
CA THR A 26 -2.34 10.99 -7.71
C THR A 26 -1.58 12.33 -7.81
N GLY A 27 -0.68 12.45 -8.78
CA GLY A 27 0.12 13.66 -8.99
C GLY A 27 -0.74 14.90 -9.25
N GLU A 28 -1.85 14.74 -9.99
CA GLU A 28 -2.78 15.84 -10.28
C GLU A 28 -3.41 16.41 -9.00
N ILE A 29 -3.78 15.53 -8.07
CA ILE A 29 -4.32 15.95 -6.77
C ILE A 29 -3.22 16.57 -5.90
N ALA A 30 -1.99 16.08 -5.97
CA ALA A 30 -0.85 16.70 -5.29
C ALA A 30 -0.67 18.17 -5.74
N ASP A 31 -0.77 18.43 -7.05
CA ASP A 31 -0.64 19.77 -7.63
C ASP A 31 -1.80 20.68 -7.22
N ASP A 32 -3.04 20.19 -7.26
CA ASP A 32 -4.22 20.93 -6.80
C ASP A 32 -4.11 21.32 -5.32
N LEU A 33 -3.63 20.41 -4.46
CA LEU A 33 -3.41 20.66 -3.04
C LEU A 33 -2.27 21.66 -2.80
N LYS A 34 -1.11 21.49 -3.48
CA LYS A 34 0.02 22.45 -3.40
C LYS A 34 -0.42 23.85 -3.78
N LYS A 35 -1.20 23.98 -4.85
CA LYS A 35 -1.77 25.24 -5.30
C LYS A 35 -2.71 25.85 -4.26
N HIS A 36 -3.60 25.05 -3.65
CA HIS A 36 -4.51 25.51 -2.61
C HIS A 36 -3.78 26.03 -1.36
N PHE A 37 -2.72 25.33 -0.93
CA PHE A 37 -1.95 25.69 0.27
C PHE A 37 -0.79 26.66 0.01
N HIS A 38 -0.56 27.07 -1.24
CA HIS A 38 0.53 27.95 -1.65
C HIS A 38 1.92 27.44 -1.25
N VAL A 39 2.17 26.14 -1.48
CA VAL A 39 3.45 25.46 -1.17
C VAL A 39 4.02 24.79 -2.42
N ASN A 40 5.33 24.52 -2.42
CA ASN A 40 6.03 24.01 -3.62
C ASN A 40 6.61 22.60 -3.44
N SER A 41 6.52 22.03 -2.25
CA SER A 41 7.04 20.70 -1.95
C SER A 41 6.03 19.83 -1.20
N ASP A 42 6.18 18.51 -1.32
CA ASP A 42 5.31 17.56 -0.61
C ASP A 42 5.46 17.69 0.91
N LEU A 43 6.67 17.88 1.42
CA LEU A 43 6.91 18.03 2.86
C LEU A 43 6.27 19.30 3.44
N GLU A 44 6.24 20.40 2.69
CA GLU A 44 5.49 21.61 3.08
C GLU A 44 3.99 21.37 3.05
N LEU A 45 3.50 20.65 2.03
CA LEU A 45 2.08 20.29 1.94
C LEU A 45 1.65 19.45 3.14
N TYR A 46 2.42 18.42 3.51
CA TYR A 46 2.14 17.57 4.67
C TYR A 46 2.03 18.39 5.95
N LYS A 47 2.95 19.36 6.15
CA LYS A 47 2.91 20.28 7.30
C LYS A 47 1.68 21.18 7.28
N SER A 48 1.37 21.79 6.14
CA SER A 48 0.21 22.69 5.98
C SER A 48 -1.12 21.97 6.24
N MET A 49 -1.21 20.71 5.85
CA MET A 49 -2.38 19.85 6.09
C MET A 49 -2.35 19.15 7.45
N GLN A 50 -1.27 19.28 8.22
CA GLN A 50 -1.04 18.57 9.49
C GLN A 50 -1.11 17.04 9.37
N LEU A 51 -0.64 16.52 8.24
CA LEU A 51 -0.60 15.08 7.99
C LEU A 51 0.46 14.39 8.83
N ASP A 52 0.13 13.17 9.26
CA ASP A 52 1.08 12.28 9.91
C ASP A 52 1.95 11.55 8.89
N LYS A 53 1.40 11.35 7.69
CA LYS A 53 1.97 10.82 6.43
C LYS A 53 2.94 9.63 6.58
N ILE A 54 2.66 8.56 5.86
CA ILE A 54 3.68 7.55 5.54
C ILE A 54 4.33 7.93 4.21
N VAL A 55 5.63 8.24 4.23
CA VAL A 55 6.37 8.78 3.08
C VAL A 55 6.96 7.67 2.24
N TRP A 56 6.59 7.63 0.96
CA TRP A 56 7.11 6.66 0.00
C TRP A 56 8.58 6.92 -0.35
N VAL A 57 9.37 5.85 -0.33
CA VAL A 57 10.78 5.83 -0.73
C VAL A 57 10.96 4.69 -1.73
N MET A 58 11.16 5.04 -3.01
CA MET A 58 11.42 4.09 -4.09
C MET A 58 12.84 4.28 -4.63
N ALA A 59 13.49 3.19 -5.01
CA ALA A 59 14.74 3.24 -5.76
C ALA A 59 14.44 3.30 -7.27
N GLY A 60 15.07 4.23 -7.98
CA GLY A 60 14.98 4.29 -9.44
C GLY A 60 15.71 3.11 -10.07
N TYR A 61 15.22 2.57 -11.20
CA TYR A 61 15.85 1.47 -11.90
C TYR A 61 16.56 1.95 -13.17
N ASP A 62 17.83 1.59 -13.35
CA ASP A 62 18.56 1.79 -14.60
C ASP A 62 18.30 0.63 -15.56
N PHE A 63 17.53 0.90 -16.61
CA PHE A 63 17.19 -0.06 -17.65
C PHE A 63 18.37 -0.44 -18.56
N LYS A 64 19.51 0.28 -18.49
CA LYS A 64 20.68 0.13 -19.37
C LYS A 64 20.35 0.14 -20.87
N SER A 65 19.17 0.66 -21.22
CA SER A 65 18.54 0.64 -22.54
C SER A 65 17.87 1.99 -22.77
N THR A 66 17.81 2.43 -24.03
CA THR A 66 17.07 3.64 -24.42
C THR A 66 15.56 3.41 -24.49
N ASP A 67 15.10 2.16 -24.52
CA ASP A 67 13.68 1.82 -24.45
C ASP A 67 13.26 1.59 -22.99
N THR A 68 12.72 2.65 -22.40
CA THR A 68 12.23 2.71 -21.01
C THR A 68 10.71 2.58 -20.91
N ASN A 69 10.00 2.34 -22.02
CA ASN A 69 8.53 2.29 -22.03
C ASN A 69 7.99 0.90 -21.60
N ARG A 70 8.45 0.44 -20.44
CA ARG A 70 8.18 -0.88 -19.87
C ARG A 70 8.40 -0.89 -18.36
N THR A 71 7.82 -1.87 -17.68
CA THR A 71 8.15 -2.15 -16.27
C THR A 71 9.55 -2.77 -16.15
N VAL A 72 10.09 -2.80 -14.92
CA VAL A 72 11.37 -3.48 -14.63
C VAL A 72 11.34 -4.97 -14.99
N TRP A 73 10.14 -5.56 -15.06
CA TRP A 73 9.86 -6.94 -15.43
C TRP A 73 9.67 -7.12 -16.94
N GLY A 74 9.99 -6.12 -17.76
CA GLY A 74 9.92 -6.20 -19.22
C GLY A 74 8.52 -6.12 -19.83
N VAL A 75 7.49 -5.80 -19.03
CA VAL A 75 6.11 -5.65 -19.53
C VAL A 75 5.98 -4.28 -20.21
N PRO A 76 5.61 -4.20 -21.50
CA PRO A 76 5.42 -2.92 -22.18
C PRO A 76 4.36 -2.06 -21.47
N LEU A 77 4.55 -0.74 -21.44
CA LEU A 77 3.57 0.19 -20.89
C LEU A 77 2.85 0.93 -22.00
N LYS A 78 1.54 1.14 -21.83
CA LYS A 78 0.72 1.94 -22.73
C LYS A 78 0.12 3.10 -21.94
N ARG A 79 0.55 4.31 -22.25
CA ARG A 79 0.00 5.53 -21.66
C ARG A 79 -1.45 5.73 -22.08
N ILE A 80 -2.35 5.86 -21.11
CA ILE A 80 -3.76 6.16 -21.29
C ILE A 80 -4.10 7.51 -20.67
N THR A 81 -4.94 8.26 -21.37
CA THR A 81 -5.53 9.50 -20.87
C THR A 81 -7.04 9.32 -20.81
N SER A 82 -7.61 9.45 -19.61
CA SER A 82 -9.06 9.36 -19.38
C SER A 82 -9.53 10.58 -18.60
N GLY A 83 -10.13 11.54 -19.30
CA GLY A 83 -10.51 12.83 -18.72
C GLY A 83 -9.29 13.58 -18.20
N LYS A 84 -9.24 13.82 -16.88
CA LYS A 84 -8.12 14.49 -16.20
C LYS A 84 -7.02 13.52 -15.74
N ALA A 85 -7.29 12.22 -15.74
CA ALA A 85 -6.36 11.22 -15.24
C ALA A 85 -5.44 10.74 -16.36
N VAL A 86 -4.16 10.58 -16.02
CA VAL A 86 -3.13 10.03 -16.90
C VAL A 86 -2.46 8.86 -16.19
N TYR A 87 -2.53 7.66 -16.76
CA TYR A 87 -1.98 6.44 -16.17
C TYR A 87 -1.41 5.49 -17.23
N ASP A 88 -0.61 4.51 -16.82
CA ASP A 88 -0.02 3.51 -17.71
C ASP A 88 -0.73 2.16 -17.52
N GLU A 89 -1.15 1.54 -18.63
CA GLU A 89 -1.67 0.17 -18.67
C GLU A 89 -0.59 -0.81 -19.11
N PHE A 90 -0.69 -2.06 -18.65
CA PHE A 90 0.18 -3.14 -19.12
C PHE A 90 -0.19 -3.55 -20.55
N GLY A 91 0.83 -3.65 -21.40
CA GLY A 91 0.75 -4.14 -22.77
C GLY A 91 0.78 -5.66 -22.85
N GLU A 92 1.37 -6.20 -23.94
CA GLU A 92 1.41 -7.64 -24.17
C GLU A 92 2.27 -8.35 -23.09
N PRO A 93 1.76 -9.40 -22.42
CA PRO A 93 2.50 -10.09 -21.37
C PRO A 93 3.74 -10.82 -21.92
N PRO A 94 4.95 -10.52 -21.42
CA PRO A 94 6.19 -11.03 -22.00
C PRO A 94 6.38 -12.54 -21.82
N LEU A 95 5.76 -13.16 -20.81
CA LEU A 95 5.84 -14.60 -20.55
C LEU A 95 4.68 -15.40 -21.15
N LYS A 96 3.87 -14.81 -22.02
CA LYS A 96 2.70 -15.48 -22.61
C LYS A 96 3.04 -16.79 -23.37
N ASN A 97 4.23 -16.87 -23.97
CA ASN A 97 4.67 -18.04 -24.75
C ASN A 97 5.85 -18.78 -24.10
N TYR A 98 6.20 -18.45 -22.85
CA TYR A 98 7.29 -19.12 -22.14
C TYR A 98 6.80 -20.43 -21.50
N ASN A 99 7.71 -21.39 -21.39
CA ASN A 99 7.56 -22.61 -20.60
C ASN A 99 8.71 -22.73 -19.59
N ILE A 100 8.70 -23.76 -18.76
CA ILE A 100 9.69 -23.94 -17.67
C ILE A 100 11.12 -23.91 -18.22
N ASP A 101 11.39 -24.62 -19.31
CA ASP A 101 12.74 -24.77 -19.88
C ASP A 101 13.28 -23.46 -20.46
N SER A 102 12.40 -22.52 -20.84
CA SER A 102 12.78 -21.23 -21.45
C SER A 102 12.81 -20.07 -20.46
N LEU A 103 12.43 -20.25 -19.18
CA LEU A 103 12.37 -19.15 -18.21
C LEU A 103 13.74 -18.52 -17.93
N ASP A 104 14.81 -19.32 -17.98
CA ASP A 104 16.18 -18.87 -17.69
C ASP A 104 16.74 -17.97 -18.80
N GLU A 105 16.16 -18.07 -20.01
CA GLU A 105 16.52 -17.24 -21.15
C GLU A 105 15.84 -15.87 -21.14
N TYR A 106 14.89 -15.64 -20.22
CA TYR A 106 14.15 -14.38 -20.17
C TYR A 106 15.06 -13.20 -19.79
N PRO A 107 15.22 -12.19 -20.67
CA PRO A 107 16.30 -11.20 -20.52
C PRO A 107 15.97 -10.06 -19.54
N PHE A 108 14.72 -9.93 -19.10
CA PHE A 108 14.25 -8.82 -18.28
C PHE A 108 14.02 -9.18 -16.80
N TRP A 109 14.57 -10.30 -16.32
CA TRP A 109 14.60 -10.55 -14.87
C TRP A 109 15.33 -9.39 -14.17
N PRO A 110 14.67 -8.66 -13.25
CA PRO A 110 15.27 -7.50 -12.60
C PRO A 110 16.52 -7.87 -11.82
N LYS A 111 17.50 -6.98 -11.85
CA LYS A 111 18.77 -7.15 -11.13
C LYS A 111 18.90 -6.10 -10.05
N ALA A 112 19.19 -6.51 -8.82
CA ALA A 112 19.27 -5.62 -7.67
C ALA A 112 20.32 -4.52 -7.87
N GLU A 113 21.45 -4.83 -8.50
CA GLU A 113 22.54 -3.87 -8.75
C GLU A 113 22.18 -2.73 -9.72
N ASN A 114 21.06 -2.82 -10.43
CA ASN A 114 20.61 -1.77 -11.36
C ASN A 114 19.76 -0.70 -10.67
N TYR A 115 19.42 -0.85 -9.39
CA TYR A 115 18.67 0.15 -8.65
C TYR A 115 19.58 1.24 -8.05
N ASP A 116 19.14 2.49 -8.14
CA ASP A 116 19.78 3.66 -7.52
C ASP A 116 19.30 3.80 -6.07
N TYR A 117 19.97 3.05 -5.17
CA TYR A 117 19.69 3.08 -3.75
C TYR A 117 20.21 4.35 -3.05
N ASP A 118 21.19 5.05 -3.63
CA ASP A 118 21.76 6.25 -3.02
C ASP A 118 20.75 7.41 -3.06
N LYS A 119 20.05 7.61 -4.18
CA LYS A 119 18.96 8.61 -4.24
C LYS A 119 17.81 8.26 -3.29
N ALA A 120 17.44 6.99 -3.23
CA ALA A 120 16.42 6.51 -2.29
C ALA A 120 16.82 6.79 -0.84
N ARG A 121 18.07 6.49 -0.45
CA ARG A 121 18.60 6.77 0.90
C ARG A 121 18.61 8.27 1.20
N GLN A 122 19.04 9.12 0.26
CA GLN A 122 19.05 10.58 0.45
C GLN A 122 17.64 11.12 0.71
N TRP A 123 16.65 10.64 -0.06
CA TRP A 123 15.25 11.03 0.16
C TRP A 123 14.72 10.52 1.51
N ALA A 124 14.98 9.25 1.83
CA ALA A 124 14.60 8.64 3.10
C ALA A 124 15.15 9.45 4.29
N GLN A 125 16.43 9.82 4.27
CA GLN A 125 17.08 10.60 5.32
C GLN A 125 16.48 12.01 5.52
N GLN A 126 15.88 12.60 4.49
CA GLN A 126 15.18 13.88 4.61
C GLN A 126 13.81 13.74 5.30
N ALA A 127 13.08 12.67 4.99
CA ALA A 127 11.74 12.42 5.54
C ALA A 127 11.78 11.79 6.94
N TYR A 128 12.70 10.83 7.14
CA TYR A 128 12.80 9.95 8.30
C TYR A 128 12.79 10.65 9.66
N PRO A 129 13.39 11.84 9.88
CA PRO A 129 13.34 12.50 11.19
C PRO A 129 11.93 12.90 11.63
N ASN A 130 11.03 13.17 10.67
CA ASN A 130 9.70 13.70 10.95
C ASN A 130 8.57 12.75 10.57
N TYR A 131 8.79 11.82 9.65
CA TYR A 131 7.76 10.94 9.09
C TYR A 131 8.22 9.48 9.09
N VAL A 132 7.27 8.56 9.16
CA VAL A 132 7.51 7.14 8.89
C VAL A 132 7.71 6.94 7.39
N THR A 133 8.66 6.10 6.99
CA THR A 133 9.01 5.85 5.58
C THR A 133 8.63 4.44 5.15
N ILE A 134 8.20 4.30 3.89
CA ILE A 134 7.73 3.03 3.32
C ILE A 134 8.37 2.72 1.97
N GLY A 135 8.78 1.47 1.78
CA GLY A 135 9.43 0.96 0.57
C GLY A 135 10.32 -0.26 0.85
N PRO A 136 10.74 -1.01 -0.18
CA PRO A 136 10.32 -0.86 -1.57
C PRO A 136 8.88 -1.38 -1.77
N TRP A 137 8.38 -1.33 -3.00
CA TRP A 137 7.20 -2.10 -3.43
C TRP A 137 7.64 -3.49 -3.91
N ILE A 138 7.03 -4.53 -3.35
CA ILE A 138 7.18 -5.94 -3.74
C ILE A 138 5.82 -6.62 -3.85
N SER A 139 5.73 -7.67 -4.65
CA SER A 139 4.47 -8.34 -5.00
C SER A 139 4.74 -9.68 -5.67
N PHE A 140 3.90 -10.67 -5.38
CA PHE A 140 3.92 -11.95 -6.10
C PHE A 140 2.87 -11.99 -7.20
N PHE A 141 1.60 -11.87 -6.84
CA PHE A 141 0.45 -12.07 -7.70
C PHE A 141 0.33 -10.97 -8.76
N GLU A 142 0.48 -9.70 -8.39
CA GLU A 142 0.40 -8.61 -9.38
C GLU A 142 1.57 -8.72 -10.37
N VAL A 143 2.78 -9.00 -9.88
CA VAL A 143 3.95 -9.21 -10.74
C VAL A 143 3.78 -10.41 -11.66
N TYR A 144 3.25 -11.51 -11.13
CA TYR A 144 2.96 -12.70 -11.92
C TYR A 144 1.92 -12.40 -13.01
N CYS A 145 0.83 -11.72 -12.67
CA CYS A 145 -0.25 -11.39 -13.59
C CYS A 145 0.17 -10.36 -14.66
N GLN A 146 1.02 -9.37 -14.37
CA GLN A 146 1.54 -8.47 -15.41
C GLN A 146 2.42 -9.23 -16.41
N MET A 147 3.20 -10.22 -15.95
CA MET A 147 4.16 -10.94 -16.80
C MET A 147 3.48 -12.02 -17.63
N ARG A 148 2.47 -12.69 -17.06
CA ARG A 148 1.76 -13.82 -17.67
C ARG A 148 0.45 -13.42 -18.35
N GLY A 149 -0.13 -12.28 -17.95
CA GLY A 149 -1.48 -11.86 -18.27
C GLY A 149 -2.48 -12.39 -17.24
N LEU A 150 -3.41 -11.56 -16.77
CA LEU A 150 -4.34 -11.91 -15.68
C LEU A 150 -5.09 -13.23 -15.92
N GLN A 151 -5.77 -13.36 -17.06
CA GLN A 151 -6.56 -14.56 -17.38
C GLN A 151 -5.68 -15.81 -17.42
N GLN A 152 -4.55 -15.75 -18.14
CA GLN A 152 -3.67 -16.90 -18.29
C GLN A 152 -3.00 -17.27 -16.96
N GLY A 153 -2.55 -16.27 -16.19
CA GLY A 153 -1.98 -16.48 -14.87
C GLY A 153 -2.95 -17.16 -13.91
N LEU A 154 -4.22 -16.73 -13.90
CA LEU A 154 -5.26 -17.40 -13.10
C LEU A 154 -5.49 -18.85 -13.54
N MET A 155 -5.49 -19.12 -14.84
CA MET A 155 -5.64 -20.48 -15.39
C MET A 155 -4.45 -21.37 -15.02
N ASP A 156 -3.23 -20.86 -15.10
CA ASP A 156 -2.00 -21.60 -14.82
C ASP A 156 -1.93 -22.12 -13.38
N LEU A 157 -2.45 -21.38 -12.40
CA LEU A 157 -2.52 -21.83 -11.00
C LEU A 157 -3.28 -23.17 -10.83
N VAL A 158 -4.12 -23.51 -11.80
CA VAL A 158 -4.89 -24.77 -11.82
C VAL A 158 -4.33 -25.75 -12.87
N LEU A 159 -4.08 -25.27 -14.09
CA LEU A 159 -3.76 -26.11 -15.24
C LEU A 159 -2.27 -26.37 -15.40
N GLU A 160 -1.41 -25.45 -14.98
CA GLU A 160 0.04 -25.48 -15.17
C GLU A 160 0.77 -25.11 -13.86
N PRO A 161 0.50 -25.82 -12.74
CA PRO A 161 0.98 -25.42 -11.42
C PRO A 161 2.51 -25.43 -11.30
N ASP A 162 3.20 -26.27 -12.06
CA ASP A 162 4.68 -26.33 -12.05
C ASP A 162 5.27 -25.09 -12.74
N LEU A 163 4.66 -24.65 -13.85
CA LEU A 163 5.06 -23.40 -14.51
C LEU A 163 4.76 -22.19 -13.62
N ALA A 164 3.59 -22.15 -13.00
CA ALA A 164 3.22 -21.07 -12.08
C ALA A 164 4.21 -20.98 -10.91
N ASN A 165 4.55 -22.10 -10.26
CA ASN A 165 5.58 -22.12 -9.22
C ASN A 165 6.94 -21.68 -9.74
N SER A 166 7.37 -22.16 -10.92
CA SER A 166 8.66 -21.77 -11.50
C SER A 166 8.76 -20.26 -11.73
N ILE A 167 7.70 -19.62 -12.22
CA ILE A 167 7.67 -18.16 -12.42
C ILE A 167 7.65 -17.43 -11.07
N LEU A 168 6.82 -17.87 -10.12
CA LEU A 168 6.74 -17.27 -8.78
C LEU A 168 8.06 -17.38 -8.02
N ASP A 169 8.78 -18.50 -8.15
CA ASP A 169 10.10 -18.69 -7.55
C ASP A 169 11.13 -17.72 -8.15
N ARG A 170 11.10 -17.47 -9.46
CA ARG A 170 11.95 -16.45 -10.10
C ARG A 170 11.62 -15.04 -9.64
N ILE A 171 10.33 -14.71 -9.50
CA ILE A 171 9.87 -13.43 -8.94
C ILE A 171 10.39 -13.26 -7.50
N GLU A 172 10.21 -14.30 -6.68
CA GLU A 172 10.69 -14.32 -5.30
C GLU A 172 12.20 -14.10 -5.22
N GLU A 173 12.97 -14.82 -6.03
CA GLU A 173 14.43 -14.72 -6.08
C GLU A 173 14.89 -13.30 -6.42
N CYS A 174 14.29 -12.69 -7.44
CA CYS A 174 14.58 -11.33 -7.87
C CYS A 174 14.22 -10.29 -6.80
N GLN A 175 12.99 -10.33 -6.27
CA GLN A 175 12.53 -9.34 -5.30
C GLN A 175 13.18 -9.52 -3.93
N THR A 176 13.53 -10.74 -3.52
CA THR A 176 14.26 -10.99 -2.28
C THR A 176 15.64 -10.33 -2.32
N ARG A 177 16.40 -10.53 -3.41
CA ARG A 177 17.70 -9.85 -3.59
C ARG A 177 17.57 -8.32 -3.61
N MET A 178 16.57 -7.82 -4.32
CA MET A 178 16.29 -6.38 -4.37
C MET A 178 15.96 -5.84 -2.98
N LEU A 179 15.09 -6.53 -2.23
CA LEU A 179 14.65 -6.17 -0.89
C LEU A 179 15.81 -6.15 0.11
N GLU A 180 16.62 -7.21 0.14
CA GLU A 180 17.80 -7.26 1.01
C GLU A 180 18.78 -6.11 0.73
N THR A 181 19.02 -5.82 -0.56
CA THR A 181 19.92 -4.74 -0.97
C THR A 181 19.35 -3.38 -0.56
N PHE A 182 18.03 -3.17 -0.76
CA PHE A 182 17.32 -1.96 -0.35
C PHE A 182 17.38 -1.75 1.17
N LEU A 183 17.04 -2.77 1.95
CA LEU A 183 17.04 -2.70 3.43
C LEU A 183 18.44 -2.44 3.99
N LYS A 184 19.48 -3.08 3.43
CA LYS A 184 20.88 -2.81 3.81
C LYS A 184 21.30 -1.38 3.45
N ALA A 185 20.92 -0.90 2.27
CA ALA A 185 21.33 0.42 1.80
C ALA A 185 20.65 1.57 2.57
N LEU A 186 19.37 1.42 2.92
CA LEU A 186 18.63 2.47 3.64
C LEU A 186 18.77 2.35 5.17
N GLY A 187 19.06 1.17 5.70
CA GLY A 187 19.31 0.93 7.12
C GLY A 187 18.16 1.44 7.99
N ASP A 188 18.45 2.33 8.93
CA ASP A 188 17.44 2.89 9.83
C ASP A 188 16.47 3.82 9.12
N SER A 189 16.82 4.42 7.97
CA SER A 189 15.97 5.42 7.30
C SER A 189 14.71 4.86 6.62
N ILE A 190 14.49 3.54 6.69
CA ILE A 190 13.27 2.86 6.27
C ILE A 190 12.58 2.19 7.46
N ASP A 191 11.26 2.30 7.57
CA ASP A 191 10.48 1.71 8.65
C ASP A 191 9.61 0.53 8.20
N ILE A 192 9.02 0.66 7.01
CA ILE A 192 7.97 -0.22 6.51
C ILE A 192 8.35 -0.71 5.11
N VAL A 193 8.10 -1.97 4.82
CA VAL A 193 8.13 -2.52 3.47
C VAL A 193 6.70 -2.70 2.96
N PHE A 194 6.47 -2.30 1.70
CA PHE A 194 5.16 -2.40 1.08
C PHE A 194 5.07 -3.67 0.23
N VAL A 195 4.16 -4.55 0.61
CA VAL A 195 3.78 -5.75 -0.14
C VAL A 195 2.40 -5.49 -0.73
N SER A 196 2.24 -5.66 -2.04
CA SER A 196 0.96 -5.49 -2.72
C SER A 196 0.57 -6.76 -3.43
N ASP A 197 -0.64 -7.22 -3.20
CA ASP A 197 -1.23 -8.31 -3.96
C ASP A 197 -2.76 -8.17 -3.89
N ASP A 198 -3.35 -7.51 -4.88
CA ASP A 198 -4.80 -7.37 -5.01
C ASP A 198 -5.48 -8.72 -5.23
N MET A 199 -5.96 -9.30 -4.13
CA MET A 199 -6.61 -10.61 -4.09
C MET A 199 -8.13 -10.53 -4.09
N GLY A 200 -8.72 -9.32 -3.95
CA GLY A 200 -10.14 -9.13 -3.76
C GLY A 200 -10.89 -8.56 -4.98
N THR A 201 -12.19 -8.81 -5.00
CA THR A 201 -13.20 -8.10 -5.80
C THR A 201 -14.17 -7.41 -4.85
N GLN A 202 -15.21 -6.73 -5.34
CA GLN A 202 -16.22 -6.15 -4.45
C GLN A 202 -16.96 -7.20 -3.59
N GLU A 203 -17.06 -8.44 -4.10
CA GLU A 203 -17.94 -9.47 -3.53
C GLU A 203 -17.19 -10.64 -2.89
N ASN A 204 -16.00 -10.99 -3.40
CA ASN A 204 -15.22 -12.13 -2.92
C ASN A 204 -13.76 -12.05 -3.42
N LEU A 205 -12.94 -13.04 -3.10
CA LEU A 205 -11.58 -13.19 -3.62
C LEU A 205 -11.53 -13.52 -5.12
N LEU A 206 -10.43 -13.12 -5.78
CA LEU A 206 -10.08 -13.49 -7.17
C LEU A 206 -9.60 -14.94 -7.28
N ILE A 207 -8.93 -15.45 -6.25
CA ILE A 207 -8.49 -16.84 -6.11
C ILE A 207 -9.04 -17.44 -4.82
N SER A 208 -9.26 -18.76 -4.79
CA SER A 208 -9.72 -19.40 -3.56
C SER A 208 -8.65 -19.35 -2.46
N PRO A 209 -9.04 -19.38 -1.17
CA PRO A 209 -8.08 -19.47 -0.06
C PRO A 209 -7.10 -20.65 -0.21
N ASP A 210 -7.56 -21.79 -0.74
CA ASP A 210 -6.70 -22.97 -0.97
C ASP A 210 -5.61 -22.70 -2.01
N ILE A 211 -5.94 -21.98 -3.10
CA ILE A 211 -4.95 -21.58 -4.12
C ILE A 211 -4.01 -20.54 -3.51
N TRP A 212 -4.53 -19.57 -2.74
CA TRP A 212 -3.69 -18.60 -2.04
C TRP A 212 -2.69 -19.29 -1.10
N GLU A 213 -3.14 -20.25 -0.31
CA GLU A 213 -2.31 -21.01 0.62
C GLU A 213 -1.25 -21.83 -0.11
N LYS A 214 -1.63 -22.50 -1.20
CA LYS A 214 -0.71 -23.33 -2.00
C LYS A 214 0.41 -22.52 -2.65
N PHE A 215 0.12 -21.32 -3.17
CA PHE A 215 1.06 -20.58 -4.02
C PHE A 215 1.68 -19.34 -3.36
N PHE A 216 1.03 -18.72 -2.38
CA PHE A 216 1.45 -17.40 -1.91
C PHE A 216 1.80 -17.38 -0.42
N LYS A 217 1.05 -18.08 0.43
CA LYS A 217 1.21 -18.04 1.90
C LYS A 217 2.64 -18.28 2.36
N ALA A 218 3.26 -19.38 1.93
CA ALA A 218 4.62 -19.71 2.33
C ALA A 218 5.67 -18.70 1.82
N ARG A 219 5.46 -18.12 0.63
CA ARG A 219 6.35 -17.11 0.05
C ARG A 219 6.24 -15.78 0.80
N LEU A 220 5.01 -15.36 1.11
CA LEU A 220 4.73 -14.18 1.91
C LEU A 220 5.32 -14.30 3.32
N ALA A 221 5.17 -15.45 3.98
CA ALA A 221 5.74 -15.68 5.31
C ALA A 221 7.27 -15.50 5.31
N ARG A 222 7.97 -16.02 4.29
CA ARG A 222 9.42 -15.81 4.15
C ARG A 222 9.80 -14.35 3.97
N TRP A 223 9.02 -13.58 3.21
CA TRP A 223 9.24 -12.13 3.12
C TRP A 223 8.96 -11.42 4.43
N CYS A 224 7.90 -11.78 5.16
CA CYS A 224 7.63 -11.19 6.47
C CYS A 224 8.78 -11.47 7.45
N ASP A 225 9.22 -12.72 7.55
CA ASP A 225 10.37 -13.12 8.38
C ASP A 225 11.63 -12.33 8.01
N LEU A 226 11.91 -12.19 6.71
CA LEU A 226 13.04 -11.41 6.23
C LEU A 226 12.91 -9.95 6.64
N ILE A 227 11.78 -9.30 6.37
CA ILE A 227 11.53 -7.88 6.69
C ILE A 227 11.67 -7.63 8.20
N HIS A 228 11.09 -8.51 9.01
CA HIS A 228 11.17 -8.46 10.48
C HIS A 228 12.59 -8.68 11.00
N SER A 229 13.41 -9.50 10.31
CA SER A 229 14.83 -9.68 10.69
C SER A 229 15.67 -8.40 10.58
N TYR A 230 15.23 -7.42 9.78
CA TYR A 230 15.80 -6.07 9.71
C TYR A 230 15.11 -5.07 10.66
N GLY A 231 14.21 -5.54 11.53
CA GLY A 231 13.45 -4.72 12.46
C GLY A 231 12.41 -3.83 11.80
N LYS A 232 11.97 -4.17 10.58
CA LYS A 232 11.01 -3.37 9.79
C LYS A 232 9.61 -3.95 9.88
N LYS A 233 8.61 -3.17 9.49
CA LYS A 233 7.19 -3.57 9.50
C LYS A 233 6.71 -3.94 8.10
N VAL A 234 5.73 -4.84 8.02
CA VAL A 234 5.12 -5.28 6.76
C VAL A 234 3.77 -4.60 6.58
N PHE A 235 3.66 -3.82 5.51
CA PHE A 235 2.40 -3.23 5.08
C PHE A 235 1.88 -4.01 3.88
N TYR A 236 0.75 -4.70 4.07
CA TYR A 236 0.14 -5.51 3.04
C TYR A 236 -1.06 -4.80 2.42
N HIS A 237 -0.98 -4.57 1.12
CA HIS A 237 -2.02 -3.97 0.30
C HIS A 237 -2.80 -5.04 -0.48
N SER A 238 -4.13 -5.01 -0.37
CA SER A 238 -5.04 -5.74 -1.25
C SER A 238 -6.42 -5.09 -1.23
N ASP A 239 -6.84 -4.53 -2.35
CA ASP A 239 -8.21 -4.05 -2.55
C ASP A 239 -9.24 -5.19 -2.46
N GLY A 240 -10.49 -4.80 -2.20
CA GLY A 240 -11.66 -5.68 -2.27
C GLY A 240 -12.02 -6.45 -0.99
N ALA A 241 -12.87 -7.47 -1.17
CA ALA A 241 -13.45 -8.33 -0.15
C ALA A 241 -12.45 -9.41 0.32
N VAL A 242 -11.44 -8.98 1.08
CA VAL A 242 -10.30 -9.83 1.48
C VAL A 242 -10.42 -10.48 2.86
N GLU A 243 -11.54 -10.29 3.57
CA GLU A 243 -11.75 -10.85 4.91
C GLU A 243 -11.38 -12.34 5.05
N PRO A 244 -11.70 -13.22 4.09
CA PRO A 244 -11.34 -14.64 4.19
C PRO A 244 -9.83 -14.92 4.25
N LEU A 245 -8.97 -14.00 3.79
CA LEU A 245 -7.51 -14.15 3.85
C LEU A 245 -6.88 -13.49 5.08
N ILE A 246 -7.58 -12.60 5.79
CA ILE A 246 -6.98 -11.77 6.84
C ILE A 246 -6.29 -12.61 7.93
N SER A 247 -6.91 -13.70 8.39
CA SER A 247 -6.28 -14.57 9.38
C SER A 247 -4.99 -15.20 8.85
N GLY A 248 -4.99 -15.69 7.61
CA GLY A 248 -3.81 -16.30 7.00
C GLY A 248 -2.70 -15.27 6.74
N LEU A 249 -3.05 -14.04 6.39
CA LEU A 249 -2.11 -12.93 6.25
C LEU A 249 -1.47 -12.57 7.59
N ILE A 250 -2.25 -12.49 8.67
CA ILE A 250 -1.75 -12.27 10.03
C ILE A 250 -0.82 -13.41 10.44
N ASP A 251 -1.17 -14.66 10.14
CA ASP A 251 -0.34 -15.82 10.43
C ASP A 251 1.01 -15.78 9.69
N CYS A 252 1.06 -15.15 8.50
CA CYS A 252 2.32 -14.91 7.78
C CYS A 252 3.18 -13.81 8.42
N GLY A 253 2.62 -12.94 9.26
CA GLY A 253 3.35 -11.87 9.93
C GLY A 253 3.15 -10.46 9.34
N ILE A 254 2.06 -10.19 8.63
CA ILE A 254 1.78 -8.80 8.22
C ILE A 254 1.47 -7.94 9.46
N ASP A 255 1.94 -6.68 9.48
CA ASP A 255 1.72 -5.76 10.61
C ASP A 255 0.56 -4.79 10.33
N ILE A 256 0.37 -4.42 9.06
CA ILE A 256 -0.60 -3.42 8.63
C ILE A 256 -1.41 -3.99 7.46
N LEU A 257 -2.73 -3.99 7.59
CA LEU A 257 -3.64 -4.32 6.49
C LEU A 257 -4.15 -3.02 5.85
N ASN A 258 -3.99 -2.97 4.54
CA ASN A 258 -4.51 -1.91 3.72
C ASN A 258 -5.14 -2.46 2.42
N PRO A 259 -6.15 -1.77 1.89
CA PRO A 259 -7.03 -0.90 2.63
C PRO A 259 -8.11 -1.66 3.39
N ILE A 260 -8.78 -0.94 4.26
CA ILE A 260 -10.07 -1.39 4.78
C ILE A 260 -11.17 -0.91 3.84
N GLN A 261 -11.42 -1.66 2.77
CA GLN A 261 -12.47 -1.30 1.82
C GLN A 261 -13.86 -1.67 2.35
N ARG A 262 -14.36 -0.86 3.29
CA ARG A 262 -15.52 -1.21 4.13
C ARG A 262 -16.85 -1.39 3.40
N ILE A 263 -16.93 -1.00 2.14
CA ILE A 263 -18.10 -1.20 1.28
C ILE A 263 -18.13 -2.61 0.67
N CYS A 264 -16.98 -3.30 0.62
CA CYS A 264 -16.90 -4.67 0.15
C CYS A 264 -17.55 -5.64 1.13
N LYS A 265 -18.05 -6.74 0.58
CA LYS A 265 -18.62 -7.81 1.39
C LYS A 265 -17.61 -8.33 2.41
N GLY A 266 -18.03 -8.46 3.67
CA GLY A 266 -17.18 -8.96 4.76
C GLY A 266 -16.21 -7.94 5.37
N MET A 267 -16.07 -6.74 4.80
CA MET A 267 -15.08 -5.75 5.25
C MET A 267 -15.64 -4.70 6.23
N ASP A 268 -16.74 -5.01 6.95
CA ASP A 268 -17.31 -4.06 7.93
C ASP A 268 -16.30 -3.70 9.03
N THR A 269 -16.11 -2.41 9.26
CA THR A 269 -15.08 -1.90 10.17
C THR A 269 -15.27 -2.34 11.63
N LYS A 270 -16.50 -2.50 12.13
CA LYS A 270 -16.75 -2.97 13.50
C LYS A 270 -16.43 -4.45 13.63
N LEU A 271 -16.83 -5.24 12.65
CA LEU A 271 -16.53 -6.66 12.59
C LEU A 271 -15.01 -6.90 12.53
N LEU A 272 -14.32 -6.19 11.63
CA LEU A 272 -12.87 -6.30 11.48
C LEU A 272 -12.14 -5.88 12.76
N LYS A 273 -12.54 -4.75 13.38
CA LYS A 273 -11.97 -4.32 14.67
C LYS A 273 -12.14 -5.37 15.76
N SER A 274 -13.34 -5.95 15.87
CA SER A 274 -13.65 -6.98 16.86
C SER A 274 -12.82 -8.26 16.65
N LYS A 275 -12.66 -8.70 15.40
CA LYS A 275 -11.94 -9.95 15.07
C LYS A 275 -10.42 -9.81 15.13
N TYR A 276 -9.88 -8.70 14.63
CA TYR A 276 -8.46 -8.58 14.28
C TYR A 276 -7.75 -7.38 14.92
N GLY A 277 -8.49 -6.47 15.58
CA GLY A 277 -7.96 -5.19 16.08
C GLY A 277 -6.86 -5.29 17.15
N ASP A 278 -6.68 -6.46 17.76
CA ASP A 278 -5.57 -6.74 18.69
C ASP A 278 -4.33 -7.32 18.01
N LYS A 279 -4.45 -7.72 16.74
CA LYS A 279 -3.44 -8.48 16.00
C LYS A 279 -2.79 -7.69 14.87
N ILE A 280 -3.49 -6.68 14.33
CA ILE A 280 -3.06 -5.96 13.14
C ILE A 280 -3.45 -4.48 13.21
N VAL A 281 -2.66 -3.63 12.57
CA VAL A 281 -2.99 -2.23 12.34
C VAL A 281 -3.84 -2.11 11.08
N PHE A 282 -4.89 -1.31 11.15
CA PHE A 282 -5.70 -0.96 9.99
C PHE A 282 -5.23 0.35 9.36
N HIS A 283 -5.22 0.42 8.03
CA HIS A 283 -4.93 1.65 7.28
C HIS A 283 -5.94 1.87 6.14
N GLY A 284 -6.41 3.09 5.94
CA GLY A 284 -7.39 3.43 4.88
C GLY A 284 -8.79 3.68 5.45
N ALA A 285 -9.79 2.99 4.92
CA ALA A 285 -11.21 3.01 5.32
C ALA A 285 -12.10 4.13 4.78
N VAL A 286 -11.60 5.34 4.61
CA VAL A 286 -12.47 6.44 4.13
C VAL A 286 -12.84 6.20 2.67
N GLU A 287 -14.14 5.97 2.43
CA GLU A 287 -14.68 5.56 1.13
C GLU A 287 -14.39 6.56 0.02
N ASN A 288 -13.85 6.09 -1.10
CA ASN A 288 -13.34 6.92 -2.17
C ASN A 288 -13.88 6.59 -3.59
N GLN A 289 -14.88 5.72 -3.71
CA GLN A 289 -15.60 5.48 -4.97
C GLN A 289 -16.84 6.38 -5.09
N SER A 290 -17.43 6.81 -3.97
CA SER A 290 -18.65 7.61 -3.93
C SER A 290 -18.53 8.89 -3.09
N ILE A 291 -18.15 8.76 -1.82
CA ILE A 291 -18.21 9.82 -0.82
C ILE A 291 -17.11 10.84 -1.05
N LEU A 292 -15.85 10.41 -1.12
CA LEU A 292 -14.74 11.34 -1.33
C LEU A 292 -14.83 12.10 -2.67
N PRO A 293 -15.08 11.46 -3.83
CA PRO A 293 -15.15 12.17 -5.11
C PRO A 293 -16.46 12.93 -5.36
N PHE A 294 -17.61 12.48 -4.83
CA PHE A 294 -18.93 13.03 -5.22
C PHE A 294 -19.80 13.51 -4.05
N GLY A 295 -19.42 13.23 -2.81
CA GLY A 295 -20.13 13.71 -1.62
C GLY A 295 -19.83 15.18 -1.30
N SER A 296 -20.53 15.71 -0.29
CA SER A 296 -20.20 17.00 0.31
C SER A 296 -19.05 16.87 1.33
N PRO A 297 -18.36 17.97 1.68
CA PRO A 297 -17.41 17.98 2.79
C PRO A 297 -18.00 17.43 4.10
N GLU A 298 -19.29 17.68 4.36
CA GLU A 298 -20.01 17.14 5.51
C GLU A 298 -20.19 15.62 5.44
N ASP A 299 -20.45 15.07 4.26
CA ASP A 299 -20.55 13.62 4.06
C ASP A 299 -19.19 12.94 4.30
N VAL A 300 -18.11 13.53 3.78
CA VAL A 300 -16.74 13.04 4.03
C VAL A 300 -16.39 13.11 5.51
N ALA A 301 -16.77 14.18 6.21
CA ALA A 301 -16.52 14.31 7.64
C ALA A 301 -17.29 13.26 8.47
N LYS A 302 -18.56 13.00 8.14
CA LYS A 302 -19.37 11.94 8.78
C LYS A 302 -18.78 10.56 8.54
N GLU A 303 -18.37 10.30 7.30
CA GLU A 303 -17.74 9.05 6.87
C GLU A 303 -16.43 8.80 7.63
N THR A 304 -15.58 9.82 7.68
CA THR A 304 -14.31 9.77 8.40
C THR A 304 -14.56 9.52 9.89
N LYS A 305 -15.55 10.21 10.48
CA LYS A 305 -15.93 10.00 11.88
C LYS A 305 -16.41 8.56 12.12
N TYR A 306 -17.22 7.99 11.22
CA TYR A 306 -17.66 6.60 11.34
C TYR A 306 -16.47 5.64 11.40
N CYS A 307 -15.49 5.79 10.50
CA CYS A 307 -14.29 4.96 10.50
C CYS A 307 -13.47 5.12 11.79
N LEU A 308 -13.38 6.33 12.34
CA LEU A 308 -12.70 6.59 13.61
C LEU A 308 -13.45 5.96 14.80
N ASP A 309 -14.77 6.11 14.87
CA ASP A 309 -15.61 5.53 15.92
C ASP A 309 -15.52 3.99 15.96
N THR A 310 -15.21 3.35 14.84
CA THR A 310 -15.13 1.89 14.73
C THR A 310 -13.70 1.38 14.86
N LEU A 311 -12.80 1.73 13.93
CA LEU A 311 -11.44 1.19 13.86
C LEU A 311 -10.51 1.74 14.95
N ALA A 312 -10.75 2.98 15.40
CA ALA A 312 -10.03 3.62 16.50
C ALA A 312 -10.85 3.68 17.81
N SER A 313 -11.85 2.81 17.98
CA SER A 313 -12.74 2.79 19.15
C SER A 313 -12.03 2.73 20.51
N ASP A 314 -10.83 2.15 20.58
CA ASP A 314 -10.00 2.06 21.78
C ASP A 314 -8.79 3.02 21.77
N GLY A 315 -8.68 3.86 20.73
CA GLY A 315 -7.63 4.87 20.56
C GLY A 315 -6.32 4.36 19.95
N ARG A 316 -6.27 3.12 19.43
CA ARG A 316 -5.07 2.53 18.81
C ARG A 316 -5.40 1.67 17.57
N GLY A 317 -4.37 1.21 16.88
CA GLY A 317 -4.49 0.20 15.81
C GLY A 317 -5.15 0.68 14.51
N TYR A 318 -5.25 2.00 14.30
CA TYR A 318 -5.81 2.55 13.06
C TYR A 318 -5.07 3.83 12.63
N ILE A 319 -4.75 3.89 11.34
CA ILE A 319 -4.23 5.07 10.65
C ILE A 319 -5.29 5.49 9.63
N ALA A 320 -5.90 6.65 9.84
CA ALA A 320 -6.96 7.13 8.97
C ALA A 320 -6.39 7.58 7.62
N CYS A 321 -6.92 7.05 6.52
CA CYS A 321 -6.51 7.42 5.17
C CYS A 321 -7.68 7.23 4.19
N SER A 322 -7.57 7.74 2.97
CA SER A 322 -8.46 7.33 1.90
C SER A 322 -8.32 5.82 1.66
N CYS A 323 -9.41 5.16 1.24
CA CYS A 323 -9.39 3.73 0.99
C CYS A 323 -8.40 3.35 -0.12
N HIS A 324 -8.25 4.17 -1.16
CA HIS A 324 -7.21 4.01 -2.16
C HIS A 324 -6.69 5.40 -2.56
N ASN A 325 -5.79 5.47 -3.54
CA ASN A 325 -5.34 6.73 -4.13
C ASN A 325 -6.52 7.62 -4.54
N ILE A 326 -6.55 8.83 -4.01
CA ILE A 326 -7.49 9.89 -4.39
C ILE A 326 -7.22 10.26 -5.84
N GLN A 327 -8.24 10.11 -6.67
CA GLN A 327 -8.15 10.28 -8.11
C GLN A 327 -8.35 11.74 -8.54
N ALA A 328 -7.77 12.10 -9.68
CA ALA A 328 -7.94 13.39 -10.32
C ALA A 328 -9.43 13.76 -10.46
N GLY A 329 -9.76 15.01 -10.12
CA GLY A 329 -11.14 15.51 -10.13
C GLY A 329 -11.87 15.42 -8.78
N THR A 330 -11.30 14.77 -7.77
CA THR A 330 -11.80 14.84 -6.39
C THR A 330 -11.71 16.28 -5.87
N PRO A 331 -12.79 16.89 -5.33
CA PRO A 331 -12.74 18.24 -4.79
C PRO A 331 -11.73 18.40 -3.65
N VAL A 332 -10.92 19.46 -3.68
CA VAL A 332 -9.91 19.75 -2.65
C VAL A 332 -10.56 19.90 -1.27
N GLU A 333 -11.75 20.49 -1.22
CA GLU A 333 -12.54 20.71 -0.01
C GLU A 333 -12.89 19.38 0.68
N ASN A 334 -13.19 18.34 -0.09
CA ASN A 334 -13.48 17.00 0.41
C ASN A 334 -12.23 16.35 1.02
N ILE A 335 -11.08 16.48 0.37
CA ILE A 335 -9.80 15.96 0.87
C ILE A 335 -9.43 16.66 2.19
N ILE A 336 -9.60 17.99 2.25
CA ILE A 336 -9.36 18.77 3.46
C ILE A 336 -10.36 18.38 4.57
N ALA A 337 -11.62 18.09 4.23
CA ALA A 337 -12.63 17.66 5.19
C ALA A 337 -12.25 16.35 5.89
N LEU A 338 -11.69 15.37 5.15
CA LEU A 338 -11.14 14.13 5.72
C LEU A 338 -10.08 14.46 6.78
N ALA A 339 -9.04 15.19 6.39
CA ALA A 339 -7.93 15.52 7.30
C ALA A 339 -8.42 16.30 8.54
N LYS A 340 -9.31 17.27 8.35
CA LYS A 340 -9.90 18.05 9.44
C LYS A 340 -10.76 17.21 10.37
N ALA A 341 -11.54 16.25 9.85
CA ALA A 341 -12.39 15.39 10.66
C ALA A 341 -11.57 14.56 11.65
N VAL A 342 -10.42 14.01 11.22
CA VAL A 342 -9.47 13.32 12.12
C VAL A 342 -8.95 14.29 13.19
N CYS A 343 -8.51 15.49 12.80
CA CYS A 343 -8.05 16.49 13.76
C CYS A 343 -9.11 16.89 14.80
N TYR A 344 -10.39 17.02 14.41
CA TYR A 344 -11.47 17.38 15.32
C TYR A 344 -11.88 16.25 16.26
N TYR A 345 -11.93 15.01 15.76
CA TYR A 345 -12.24 13.82 16.56
C TYR A 345 -11.37 13.73 17.81
N ASN A 346 -10.06 13.95 17.62
CA ASN A 346 -9.06 13.92 18.67
C ASN A 346 -9.20 15.05 19.71
N ARG A 347 -9.82 16.18 19.36
CA ARG A 347 -10.12 17.27 20.31
C ARG A 347 -11.35 16.97 21.16
N SER A 348 -12.37 16.33 20.59
CA SER A 348 -13.59 15.97 21.34
C SER A 348 -13.35 14.89 22.39
N THR A 349 -12.53 13.88 22.09
CA THR A 349 -12.19 12.79 23.03
C THR A 349 -11.26 13.27 24.14
N THR A 350 -10.30 14.15 23.84
CA THR A 350 -9.40 14.72 24.86
C THR A 350 -10.15 15.63 25.84
N LYS A 351 -11.18 16.36 25.39
CA LYS A 351 -12.04 17.16 26.29
C LYS A 351 -12.89 16.30 27.23
N SER A 352 -13.34 15.12 26.82
CA SER A 352 -14.08 14.20 27.70
C SER A 352 -13.19 13.47 28.71
N LEU A 353 -11.91 13.27 28.39
CA LEU A 353 -10.92 12.65 29.30
C LEU A 353 -10.44 13.61 30.40
N ASN A 354 -10.40 14.91 30.13
CA ASN A 354 -10.02 15.94 31.11
C ASN A 354 -11.19 16.44 32.00
N SER A 355 -12.35 15.78 31.94
CA SER A 355 -13.55 16.13 32.71
C SER A 355 -14.05 15.01 33.63
N CYS A 356 -13.16 14.19 34.19
CA CYS A 356 -13.47 13.24 35.27
C CYS A 356 -12.61 13.52 36.49
#